data_AF-A0A087HJW6-F1
#
_entry.id   AF-A0A087HJW6-F1
#
_cell.length_a   1.000
_cell.length_b   1.000
_cell.length_c   1.000
_cell.angle_alpha   90.00
_cell.angle_beta   90.00
_cell.angle_gamma   90.00
#
_symmetry.space_group_name_H-M   'P 1'
#
loop_
_entity.id
_entity.type
_entity.pdbx_description
1 polymer ?
#
loop_
_entity_poly.entity_id
_entity_poly.type
_entity_poly.pdbx_seq_one_letter_code
_entity_poly.pdbx_strand_id
1 'polypeptide(L)'
;MKENTGNPLHLKSLNHISLLCRSVEESMSFYQNVLGFLPIRRPGSFDFDGAWLFGHGIGIHLLQSPEPEKLLKKTEINPKDNHISFQCESMEAVEKKLKEMEIEHVRAAVEEGGIQVDQLFFHDPDGFMIEICNCDSLPVIPLAGEMARSCSRLNINHLVQPSHPTQIHP
;
A
#
# COMPACT_ATOMS: atom_id res chain seq x y z
N MET A 1 -30.95 -21.06 10.34
CA MET A 1 -29.51 -21.00 10.08
C MET A 1 -29.16 -19.54 9.86
N LYS A 2 -28.33 -18.92 10.70
CA LYS A 2 -27.84 -17.56 10.44
C LYS A 2 -26.77 -17.69 9.36
N GLU A 3 -26.98 -17.10 8.19
CA GLU A 3 -25.93 -16.99 7.18
C GLU A 3 -24.77 -16.21 7.79
N ASN A 4 -23.62 -16.85 7.95
CA ASN A 4 -22.39 -16.16 8.28
C ASN A 4 -21.91 -15.47 6.99
N THR A 5 -22.47 -14.30 6.69
CA THR A 5 -22.10 -13.51 5.52
C THR A 5 -20.81 -12.75 5.81
N GLY A 6 -19.68 -13.47 5.97
CA GLY A 6 -18.37 -12.85 6.24
C GLY A 6 -17.89 -11.91 5.14
N ASN A 7 -18.53 -11.92 3.96
CA ASN A 7 -18.27 -11.02 2.84
C ASN A 7 -19.59 -10.63 2.14
N PRO A 8 -20.42 -9.77 2.75
CA PRO A 8 -21.78 -9.49 2.26
C PRO A 8 -21.80 -8.71 0.94
N LEU A 9 -20.70 -8.02 0.62
CA LEU A 9 -20.55 -7.26 -0.61
C LEU A 9 -19.72 -7.98 -1.68
N HIS A 10 -19.33 -9.24 -1.43
CA HIS A 10 -18.49 -10.04 -2.33
C HIS A 10 -17.19 -9.33 -2.77
N LEU A 11 -16.59 -8.58 -1.84
CA LEU A 11 -15.34 -7.86 -2.07
C LEU A 11 -14.20 -8.85 -2.29
N LYS A 12 -13.28 -8.51 -3.20
CA LYS A 12 -12.10 -9.33 -3.51
C LYS A 12 -10.86 -8.86 -2.76
N SER A 13 -10.60 -7.55 -2.76
CA SER A 13 -9.42 -6.93 -2.15
C SER A 13 -9.62 -5.42 -2.05
N LEU A 14 -8.71 -4.76 -1.33
CA LEU A 14 -8.50 -3.32 -1.52
C LEU A 14 -8.08 -3.09 -2.98
N ASN A 15 -8.72 -2.14 -3.66
CA ASN A 15 -8.44 -1.84 -5.07
C ASN A 15 -7.42 -0.71 -5.19
N HIS A 16 -7.70 0.43 -4.57
CA HIS A 16 -6.81 1.58 -4.55
C HIS A 16 -7.09 2.46 -3.34
N ILE A 17 -6.16 3.38 -3.07
CA ILE A 17 -6.37 4.55 -2.22
C ILE A 17 -6.35 5.81 -3.08
N SER A 18 -7.00 6.85 -2.61
CA SER A 18 -7.05 8.15 -3.27
C SER A 18 -6.41 9.20 -2.37
N LEU A 19 -5.44 9.94 -2.89
CA LEU A 19 -4.68 10.94 -2.15
C LEU A 19 -4.76 12.28 -2.87
N LEU A 20 -5.12 13.32 -2.12
CA LEU A 20 -4.97 14.69 -2.57
C LEU A 20 -3.53 15.12 -2.35
N CYS A 21 -2.92 15.66 -3.40
CA CYS A 21 -1.54 16.12 -3.35
C CYS A 21 -1.41 17.58 -3.78
N ARG A 22 -0.34 18.24 -3.31
CA ARG A 22 -0.02 19.61 -3.77
C ARG A 22 0.65 19.61 -5.14
N SER A 23 1.45 18.59 -5.42
CA SER A 23 2.12 18.38 -6.71
C SER A 23 2.07 16.91 -7.09
N VAL A 24 1.47 16.63 -8.27
CA VAL A 24 1.43 15.28 -8.84
C VAL A 24 2.84 14.79 -9.16
N GLU A 25 3.72 15.67 -9.65
CA GLU A 25 5.10 15.32 -9.98
C GLU A 25 5.90 14.88 -8.74
N GLU A 26 5.84 15.67 -7.66
CA GLU A 26 6.54 15.35 -6.40
C GLU A 26 6.00 14.05 -5.79
N SER A 27 4.68 13.89 -5.76
CA SER A 27 4.04 12.69 -5.25
C SER A 27 4.38 11.46 -6.09
N MET A 28 4.32 11.57 -7.43
CA MET A 28 4.74 10.48 -8.32
C MET A 28 6.19 10.09 -8.07
N SER A 29 7.10 11.07 -8.03
CA SER A 29 8.52 10.82 -7.75
C SER A 29 8.71 10.07 -6.44
N PHE A 30 8.03 10.47 -5.37
CA PHE A 30 8.10 9.79 -4.08
C PHE A 30 7.56 8.35 -4.16
N TYR A 31 6.33 8.15 -4.64
CA TYR A 31 5.72 6.83 -4.68
C TYR A 31 6.47 5.86 -5.59
N GLN A 32 7.07 6.35 -6.68
CA GLN A 32 7.91 5.55 -7.56
C GLN A 32 9.27 5.22 -6.94
N ASN A 33 10.00 6.22 -6.46
CA ASN A 33 11.41 6.05 -6.10
C ASN A 33 11.61 5.57 -4.66
N VAL A 34 10.68 5.89 -3.75
CA VAL A 34 10.74 5.48 -2.33
C VAL A 34 9.95 4.19 -2.12
N LEU A 35 8.72 4.11 -2.63
CA LEU A 35 7.83 2.97 -2.39
C LEU A 35 7.76 1.97 -3.56
N GLY A 36 8.42 2.25 -4.69
CA GLY A 36 8.52 1.29 -5.81
C GLY A 36 7.25 1.11 -6.64
N PHE A 37 6.32 2.08 -6.61
CA PHE A 37 5.12 2.03 -7.45
C PHE A 37 5.46 2.32 -8.92
N LEU A 38 4.62 1.81 -9.84
CA LEU A 38 4.75 2.04 -11.28
C LEU A 38 3.60 2.94 -11.76
N PRO A 39 3.87 4.04 -12.51
CA PRO A 39 2.83 4.80 -13.16
C PRO A 39 2.10 3.94 -14.21
N ILE A 40 0.79 4.07 -14.27
CA ILE A 40 -0.05 3.37 -15.23
C ILE A 40 -0.89 4.36 -16.03
N ARG A 41 -1.40 3.88 -17.17
CA ARG A 41 -2.22 4.70 -18.06
C ARG A 41 -3.46 5.22 -17.35
N ARG A 42 -3.65 6.54 -17.38
CA ARG A 42 -4.87 7.21 -16.91
C ARG A 42 -6.00 7.08 -17.94
N PRO A 43 -7.26 6.88 -17.51
CA PRO A 43 -8.42 7.05 -18.39
C PRO A 43 -8.44 8.46 -19.00
N GLY A 44 -8.60 8.56 -20.32
CA GLY A 44 -8.55 9.86 -21.02
C GLY A 44 -9.75 10.78 -20.75
N SER A 45 -10.76 10.30 -20.02
CA SER A 45 -11.97 11.06 -19.67
C SER A 45 -11.80 11.96 -18.44
N PHE A 46 -10.64 11.95 -17.79
CA PHE A 46 -10.40 12.76 -16.61
C PHE A 46 -9.75 14.11 -16.99
N ASP A 47 -10.39 15.20 -16.59
CA ASP A 47 -10.07 16.59 -16.96
C ASP A 47 -9.34 17.39 -15.86
N PHE A 48 -8.92 16.72 -14.78
CA PHE A 48 -8.11 17.29 -13.70
C PHE A 48 -6.62 16.90 -13.81
N ASP A 49 -5.75 17.53 -13.04
CA ASP A 49 -4.35 17.10 -12.90
C ASP A 49 -4.25 15.94 -11.91
N GLY A 50 -3.75 14.79 -12.36
CA GLY A 50 -3.69 13.59 -11.53
C GLY A 50 -2.96 12.44 -12.20
N ALA A 51 -2.62 11.43 -11.41
CA ALA A 51 -1.89 10.25 -11.86
C ALA A 51 -2.44 8.97 -11.24
N TRP A 52 -2.22 7.86 -11.95
CA TRP A 52 -2.47 6.52 -11.42
C TRP A 52 -1.15 5.78 -11.31
N LEU A 53 -0.94 5.16 -10.16
CA LEU A 53 0.19 4.27 -9.92
C LEU A 53 -0.32 2.91 -9.42
N PHE A 54 0.46 1.87 -9.66
CA PHE A 54 0.16 0.51 -9.22
C PHE A 54 1.42 -0.18 -8.69
N GLY A 55 1.26 -0.89 -7.57
CA GLY A 55 2.36 -1.56 -6.87
C GLY A 55 1.81 -2.37 -5.71
N HIS A 56 2.53 -3.42 -5.30
CA HIS A 56 2.18 -4.23 -4.11
C HIS A 56 0.76 -4.83 -4.10
N GLY A 57 0.10 -4.89 -5.26
CA GLY A 57 -1.28 -5.36 -5.42
C GLY A 57 -2.36 -4.30 -5.19
N ILE A 58 -2.00 -3.02 -5.03
CA ILE A 58 -2.94 -1.90 -4.84
C ILE A 58 -2.65 -0.76 -5.82
N GLY A 59 -3.68 0.04 -6.14
CA GLY A 59 -3.53 1.30 -6.85
C GLY A 59 -3.36 2.51 -5.92
N ILE A 60 -2.67 3.54 -6.41
CA ILE A 60 -2.68 4.89 -5.83
C ILE A 60 -3.23 5.84 -6.89
N HIS A 61 -4.31 6.55 -6.55
CA HIS A 61 -4.88 7.62 -7.35
C HIS A 61 -4.47 8.96 -6.74
N LEU A 62 -3.57 9.67 -7.41
CA LEU A 62 -3.14 11.01 -7.04
C LEU A 62 -4.03 12.04 -7.71
N LEU A 63 -4.56 12.98 -6.93
CA LEU A 63 -5.33 14.12 -7.42
C LEU A 63 -4.67 15.41 -6.97
N GLN A 64 -4.26 16.26 -7.90
CA GLN A 64 -3.75 17.58 -7.55
C GLN A 64 -4.87 18.44 -6.98
N SER A 65 -4.65 19.04 -5.82
CA SER A 65 -5.56 20.05 -5.30
C SER A 65 -5.55 21.30 -6.19
N PRO A 66 -6.71 21.89 -6.52
CA PRO A 66 -6.76 23.20 -7.18
C PRO A 66 -6.27 24.35 -6.28
N GLU A 67 -6.20 24.11 -4.96
CA GLU A 67 -5.74 25.06 -3.95
C GLU A 67 -4.68 24.37 -3.06
N PRO A 68 -3.47 24.11 -3.60
CA PRO A 68 -2.44 23.32 -2.91
C PRO A 68 -1.98 23.97 -1.60
N GLU A 69 -1.97 25.30 -1.52
CA GLU A 69 -1.64 26.07 -0.31
C GLU A 69 -2.61 25.85 0.85
N LYS A 70 -3.83 25.37 0.57
CA LYS A 70 -4.83 25.05 1.60
C LYS A 70 -4.69 23.64 2.14
N LEU A 71 -3.90 22.78 1.51
CA LEU A 71 -3.61 21.45 2.03
C LEU A 71 -2.69 21.57 3.24
N LEU A 72 -3.23 21.20 4.41
CA LEU A 72 -2.45 21.14 5.64
C LEU A 72 -1.43 20.01 5.53
N LYS A 73 -0.15 20.36 5.52
CA LYS A 73 0.94 19.40 5.64
C LYS A 73 1.22 19.13 7.11
N LYS A 74 1.02 17.89 7.54
CA LYS A 74 1.44 17.44 8.86
C LYS A 74 2.97 17.34 8.88
N THR A 75 3.58 17.92 9.91
CA THR A 75 5.04 17.92 10.08
C THR A 75 5.49 16.93 11.16
N GLU A 76 4.67 16.71 12.19
CA GLU A 76 4.97 15.76 13.25
C GLU A 76 4.57 14.34 12.85
N ILE A 77 5.50 13.39 12.96
CA ILE A 77 5.21 11.97 12.75
C ILE A 77 4.49 11.44 13.99
N ASN A 78 3.18 11.20 13.86
CA ASN A 78 2.35 10.58 14.89
C ASN A 78 1.95 9.15 14.47
N PRO A 79 2.52 8.09 15.08
CA PRO A 79 2.15 6.69 14.82
C PRO A 79 0.65 6.36 14.98
N LYS A 80 -0.14 7.24 15.60
CA LYS A 80 -1.59 7.06 15.81
C LYS A 80 -2.46 7.72 14.75
N ASP A 81 -1.88 8.41 13.78
CA ASP A 81 -2.62 9.04 12.69
C ASP A 81 -3.08 8.02 11.64
N ASN A 82 -4.06 8.40 10.82
CA ASN A 82 -4.49 7.62 9.66
C ASN A 82 -3.31 7.37 8.73
N HIS A 83 -3.08 6.11 8.35
CA HIS A 83 -1.97 5.70 7.50
C HIS A 83 -2.39 4.58 6.53
N ILE A 84 -1.54 4.35 5.54
CA ILE A 84 -1.47 3.06 4.84
C ILE A 84 -0.24 2.29 5.31
N SER A 85 -0.39 0.97 5.43
CA SER A 85 0.68 0.09 5.91
C SER A 85 1.14 -0.86 4.82
N PHE A 86 2.46 -1.05 4.72
CA PHE A 86 3.06 -2.04 3.84
C PHE A 86 3.88 -3.06 4.64
N GLN A 87 3.78 -4.31 4.21
CA GLN A 87 4.65 -5.38 4.70
C GLN A 87 6.04 -5.26 4.06
N CYS A 88 7.10 -5.45 4.85
CA CYS A 88 8.46 -5.55 4.35
C CYS A 88 9.08 -6.93 4.60
N GLU A 89 10.14 -7.26 3.85
CA GLU A 89 10.95 -8.46 4.05
C GLU A 89 11.99 -8.31 5.17
N SER A 90 12.53 -7.10 5.37
CA SER A 90 13.47 -6.78 6.45
C SER A 90 13.28 -5.34 6.90
N MET A 91 13.01 -5.17 8.20
CA MET A 91 12.85 -3.85 8.79
C MET A 91 14.17 -3.09 8.84
N GLU A 92 15.29 -3.79 9.07
CA GLU A 92 16.61 -3.15 9.06
C GLU A 92 16.98 -2.59 7.69
N ALA A 93 16.65 -3.32 6.62
CA ALA A 93 16.92 -2.86 5.26
C ALA A 93 16.11 -1.60 4.91
N VAL A 94 14.84 -1.56 5.32
CA VAL A 94 13.97 -0.39 5.15
C VAL A 94 14.51 0.80 5.94
N GLU A 95 14.79 0.63 7.23
CA GLU A 95 15.29 1.71 8.09
C GLU A 95 16.62 2.28 7.55
N LYS A 96 17.51 1.41 7.10
CA LYS A 96 18.77 1.82 6.46
C LYS A 96 18.51 2.66 5.21
N LYS A 97 17.59 2.23 4.35
CA LYS A 97 17.26 2.95 3.11
C LYS A 97 16.61 4.31 3.38
N LEU A 98 15.71 4.40 4.36
CA LEU A 98 15.13 5.68 4.78
C LEU A 98 16.21 6.66 5.26
N LYS A 99 17.19 6.18 6.04
CA LYS A 99 18.35 6.99 6.47
C LYS A 99 19.21 7.45 5.30
N GLU A 100 19.50 6.56 4.34
CA GLU A 100 20.27 6.91 3.12
C GLU A 100 19.56 7.95 2.25
N MET A 101 18.21 7.94 2.24
CA MET A 101 17.38 8.91 1.52
C MET A 101 17.08 10.18 2.33
N GLU A 102 17.62 10.29 3.55
CA GLU A 102 17.37 11.40 4.47
C GLU A 102 15.89 11.62 4.79
N ILE A 103 15.10 10.53 4.83
CA ILE A 103 13.68 10.56 5.18
C ILE A 103 13.55 10.40 6.70
N GLU A 104 12.98 11.43 7.33
CA GLU A 104 12.64 11.41 8.75
C GLU A 104 11.61 10.30 9.03
N HIS A 105 11.87 9.50 10.06
CA HIS A 105 11.02 8.38 10.44
C HIS A 105 11.04 8.14 11.95
N VAL A 106 9.96 7.56 12.45
CA VAL A 106 9.81 7.10 13.84
C VAL A 106 9.68 5.59 13.86
N ARG A 107 10.41 4.94 14.78
CA ARG A 107 10.27 3.50 15.05
C ARG A 107 9.38 3.27 16.26
N ALA A 108 8.49 2.28 16.15
CA ALA A 108 7.72 1.75 17.27
C ALA A 108 7.81 0.22 17.27
N ALA A 109 7.45 -0.39 18.40
CA ALA A 109 7.36 -1.83 18.51
C ALA A 109 6.14 -2.22 19.38
N VAL A 110 5.55 -3.36 19.04
CA VAL A 110 4.46 -4.00 19.79
C VAL A 110 4.89 -5.42 20.09
N GLU A 111 4.62 -5.89 21.31
CA GLU A 111 4.86 -7.28 21.69
C GLU A 111 3.53 -7.94 22.06
N GLU A 112 3.22 -9.06 21.42
CA GLU A 112 2.04 -9.86 21.74
C GLU A 112 2.40 -11.34 21.71
N GLY A 113 2.12 -12.05 22.81
CA GLY A 113 2.39 -13.49 22.91
C GLY A 113 3.86 -13.88 22.71
N GLY A 114 4.80 -12.98 23.01
CA GLY A 114 6.25 -13.17 22.79
C GLY A 114 6.70 -12.95 21.34
N ILE A 115 5.81 -12.50 20.46
CA ILE A 115 6.13 -12.06 19.09
C ILE A 115 6.30 -10.54 19.11
N GLN A 116 7.46 -10.07 18.67
CA GLN A 116 7.72 -8.65 18.47
C GLN A 116 7.36 -8.25 17.04
N VAL A 117 6.55 -7.19 16.92
CA VAL A 117 6.26 -6.50 15.68
C VAL A 117 6.93 -5.14 15.73
N ASP A 118 7.75 -4.85 14.72
CA ASP A 118 8.38 -3.56 14.51
C ASP A 118 7.61 -2.77 13.45
N GLN A 119 7.55 -1.46 13.67
CA GLN A 119 6.85 -0.52 12.80
C GLN A 119 7.76 0.69 12.53
N LEU A 120 7.77 1.17 11.29
CA LEU A 120 8.40 2.42 10.90
C LEU A 120 7.35 3.35 10.30
N PHE A 121 7.30 4.58 10.79
CA PHE A 121 6.37 5.61 10.34
C PHE A 121 7.12 6.77 9.71
N PHE A 122 6.66 7.24 8.54
CA PHE A 122 7.17 8.42 7.87
C PHE A 122 6.08 9.05 7.01
N HIS A 123 6.33 10.26 6.52
CA HIS A 123 5.39 10.96 5.67
C HIS A 123 5.73 10.82 4.18
N ASP A 124 4.69 10.88 3.35
CA ASP A 124 4.82 11.28 1.95
C ASP A 124 5.12 12.80 1.82
N PRO A 125 5.27 13.35 0.60
CA PRO A 125 5.57 14.77 0.39
C PRO A 125 4.53 15.74 0.98
N ASP A 126 3.29 15.28 1.17
CA ASP A 126 2.15 16.09 1.61
C ASP A 126 1.72 15.81 3.05
N GLY A 127 2.44 14.95 3.78
CA GLY A 127 2.19 14.66 5.20
C GLY A 127 1.21 13.52 5.43
N PHE A 128 0.90 12.71 4.41
CA PHE A 128 0.17 11.47 4.60
C PHE A 128 1.09 10.42 5.22
N MET A 129 0.59 9.74 6.26
CA MET A 129 1.38 8.80 7.03
C MET A 129 1.50 7.45 6.30
N ILE A 130 2.72 6.95 6.22
CA ILE A 130 3.06 5.63 5.70
C ILE A 130 3.66 4.82 6.84
N GLU A 131 3.14 3.62 7.02
CA GLU A 131 3.68 2.63 7.93
C GLU A 131 4.36 1.51 7.13
N ILE A 132 5.53 1.06 7.60
CA ILE A 132 6.11 -0.22 7.23
C ILE A 132 6.08 -1.12 8.46
N CYS A 133 5.48 -2.30 8.34
CA CYS A 133 5.29 -3.24 9.44
C CYS A 133 5.74 -4.66 9.06
N ASN A 134 6.18 -5.45 10.05
CA ASN A 134 6.32 -6.91 9.92
C ASN A 134 5.13 -7.67 10.55
N CYS A 135 3.93 -7.09 10.40
CA CYS A 135 2.69 -7.47 11.09
C CYS A 135 2.20 -8.89 10.74
N ASP A 136 2.64 -9.47 9.62
CA ASP A 136 2.34 -10.85 9.25
C ASP A 136 2.85 -11.90 10.25
N SER A 137 3.77 -11.51 11.14
CA SER A 137 4.26 -12.30 12.26
C SER A 137 3.18 -12.59 13.31
N LEU A 138 2.14 -11.74 13.42
CA LEU A 138 1.05 -11.95 14.38
C LEU A 138 -0.08 -12.81 13.79
N PRO A 139 -0.66 -13.73 14.59
CA PRO A 139 -1.84 -14.45 14.17
C PRO A 139 -3.05 -13.51 14.11
N VAL A 140 -3.84 -13.60 13.03
CA VAL A 140 -5.12 -12.89 12.95
C VAL A 140 -6.17 -13.70 13.73
N ILE A 141 -6.60 -13.18 14.88
CA ILE A 141 -7.61 -13.81 15.72
C ILE A 141 -8.89 -12.97 15.69
N PRO A 142 -9.90 -13.35 14.89
CA PRO A 142 -11.22 -12.71 14.92
C PRO A 142 -11.85 -12.73 16.30
N LEU A 143 -12.34 -11.57 16.76
CA LEU A 143 -12.98 -11.40 18.07
C LEU A 143 -14.22 -12.30 18.26
N ALA A 144 -14.83 -12.78 17.17
CA ALA A 144 -15.96 -13.70 17.18
C ALA A 144 -15.56 -15.18 17.42
N GLY A 145 -14.28 -15.49 17.63
CA GLY A 145 -13.81 -16.80 18.10
C GLY A 145 -13.37 -17.80 17.02
N GLU A 146 -13.31 -17.42 15.75
CA GLU A 146 -12.83 -18.30 14.66
C GLU A 146 -11.50 -17.77 14.10
N MET A 147 -10.39 -18.48 14.32
CA MET A 147 -9.05 -18.09 13.81
C MET A 147 -9.04 -17.97 12.28
N ALA A 148 -8.75 -16.78 11.75
CA ALA A 148 -8.44 -16.59 10.34
C ALA A 148 -6.92 -16.75 10.15
N ARG A 149 -6.48 -17.63 9.25
CA ARG A 149 -5.04 -17.75 8.97
C ARG A 149 -4.52 -16.42 8.40
N SER A 150 -3.39 -15.95 8.94
CA SER A 150 -2.61 -14.85 8.36
C SER A 150 -2.40 -15.15 6.86
N CYS A 151 -2.81 -14.22 6.01
CA CYS A 151 -2.63 -14.32 4.57
C CYS A 151 -1.15 -14.15 4.23
N SER A 152 -0.35 -15.20 4.40
CA SER A 152 0.87 -15.32 3.60
C SER A 152 0.42 -15.37 2.13
N ARG A 153 0.85 -14.38 1.35
CA ARG A 153 0.64 -14.33 -0.10
C ARG A 153 1.46 -15.45 -0.77
N LEU A 154 1.01 -16.70 -0.63
CA LEU A 154 1.55 -17.82 -1.38
C LEU A 154 0.41 -18.52 -2.12
N ASN A 155 0.31 -18.24 -3.42
CA ASN A 155 0.22 -19.30 -4.43
C ASN A 155 0.55 -18.74 -5.81
N ILE A 156 1.83 -18.90 -6.18
CA ILE A 156 2.25 -19.13 -7.56
C ILE A 156 1.70 -20.52 -7.94
N ASN A 157 0.81 -20.57 -8.93
CA ASN A 157 0.58 -21.75 -9.78
C ASN A 157 0.49 -21.18 -11.19
N HIS A 158 1.58 -21.13 -11.96
CA HIS A 158 2.01 -22.23 -12.84
C HIS A 158 0.82 -23.01 -13.44
N LEU A 159 0.32 -22.52 -14.58
CA LEU A 159 -0.17 -23.35 -15.66
C LEU A 159 0.58 -22.95 -16.93
N VAL A 160 1.73 -23.58 -17.13
CA VAL A 160 2.20 -23.90 -18.47
C VAL A 160 1.32 -25.04 -18.94
N GLN A 161 0.71 -24.91 -20.13
CA GLN A 161 0.64 -25.98 -21.15
C GLN A 161 0.04 -25.44 -22.48
N PRO A 162 0.21 -26.15 -23.62
CA PRO A 162 0.93 -25.64 -24.78
C PRO A 162 0.07 -25.20 -25.97
N SER A 163 0.72 -24.45 -26.86
CA SER A 163 0.44 -24.14 -28.28
C SER A 163 -0.71 -24.86 -28.99
N HIS A 164 -1.51 -24.10 -29.73
CA HIS A 164 -2.01 -24.50 -31.05
C HIS A 164 -1.80 -23.36 -32.08
N PRO A 165 -1.37 -23.67 -33.31
CA PRO A 165 -1.07 -22.67 -34.35
C PRO A 165 -2.34 -22.27 -35.10
N THR A 166 -2.61 -20.98 -35.19
CA THR A 166 -3.61 -20.47 -36.14
C THR A 166 -2.97 -20.39 -37.52
N GLN A 167 -3.49 -21.21 -38.44
CA GLN A 167 -3.13 -21.22 -39.85
C GLN A 167 -3.52 -19.92 -40.54
N ILE A 168 -2.76 -19.62 -41.59
CA ILE A 168 -2.77 -18.43 -42.43
C ILE A 168 -3.78 -18.61 -43.59
N HIS A 169 -4.27 -17.47 -44.10
CA HIS A 169 -4.63 -17.12 -45.50
C HIS A 169 -6.11 -17.07 -45.90
N PRO A 170 -6.45 -16.29 -46.97
CA PRO A 170 -5.62 -15.41 -47.81
C PRO A 170 -5.78 -13.91 -47.53
#